data_AF-A0A9E3QJR3-F1
#
_entry.id   AF-A0A9E3QJR3-F1
#
_cell.length_a   1.000
_cell.length_b   1.000
_cell.length_c   1.000
_cell.angle_alpha   90.00
_cell.angle_beta   90.00
_cell.angle_gamma   90.00
#
_symmetry.space_group_name_H-M   'P 1'
#
loop_
_entity.id
_entity.type
_entity.pdbx_description
1 polymer ?
#
loop_
_entity_poly.entity_id
_entity_poly.type
_entity_poly.pdbx_seq_one_letter_code
_entity_poly.pdbx_strand_id
1 'polypeptide(L)'
;MPPSDAKLPFQVPDGYLAERVAAPPLVVHPMFACFDDRGRLYVAGSSGHNDRPEVLRAKPPDMIRCLEDTDGDGQFDKSTIFADKLTYPQGVLWYQGAVYTASPPSLWRLEDTDGDGQADRRQELVTGFPFTGIADDLHGPCLGPDGRIYWCVGRFDYAIHKPGGPILRRGKAPLVMRCRPNGSEIEVFSAAMGNPVEVAFSPEGELFACGTFLSPESQGAGLRDALIHCVEGGVYSVRDRILFEDKRTGDFLPPLSQLGVAAGSGLVLPRGGAFGDGFRPTLYAAMFNLHGVSRHRLSRDGATFRARDEPFLTSNDPDFHPTDVLEDADGSLLVVDTGGWFRSCPTSQIEKRNVYGGIYRIRYRGSRPKDDPRGLKIAWSRLDPKGLARLLDDPRFAVRDRAVEELARRGPAALPALRDVLQGGHSTRARRHAVWALARIEGADARAVTRLALNDRAIVVRLVAANVSGLHRDERAVEHLSGLVASDRSPAVRREAATALGRLGHREVVPTLREALRAGPDRFLEHALLLALIRLDDREATRLGLEDPDPRVRRGTLIALDQMDHGGLTPQQVIPLLDPTAGSYTHL
;
A
#
# COMPACT_ATOMS: atom_id res chain seq x y z
N MET A 1 35.90 6.63 16.88
CA MET A 1 34.96 5.52 17.14
C MET A 1 33.80 6.07 17.97
N PRO A 2 32.58 6.19 17.42
CA PRO A 2 31.41 6.29 18.29
C PRO A 2 31.10 4.90 18.88
N PRO A 3 30.45 4.82 20.04
CA PRO A 3 30.53 3.64 20.90
C PRO A 3 29.69 2.49 20.35
N SER A 4 30.36 1.40 19.96
CA SER A 4 29.76 0.08 19.67
C SER A 4 29.11 -0.58 20.89
N ASP A 5 29.31 -0.02 22.09
CA ASP A 5 28.89 -0.61 23.37
C ASP A 5 27.61 0.01 23.96
N ALA A 6 26.96 0.94 23.24
CA ALA A 6 25.66 1.45 23.68
C ALA A 6 24.62 0.33 23.58
N LYS A 7 24.16 -0.13 24.75
CA LYS A 7 23.09 -1.11 24.87
C LYS A 7 21.88 -0.65 24.05
N LEU A 8 21.45 -1.46 23.10
CA LEU A 8 20.25 -1.20 22.31
C LEU A 8 19.01 -1.17 23.22
N PRO A 9 18.01 -0.32 22.93
CA PRO A 9 16.81 -0.24 23.76
C PRO A 9 15.88 -1.46 23.63
N PHE A 10 16.15 -2.34 22.65
CA PHE A 10 15.33 -3.49 22.32
C PHE A 10 16.14 -4.79 22.19
N GLN A 11 15.41 -5.89 22.02
CA GLN A 11 15.93 -7.20 21.68
C GLN A 11 15.40 -7.64 20.31
N VAL A 12 16.21 -8.41 19.58
CA VAL A 12 15.84 -9.10 18.34
C VAL A 12 15.98 -10.61 18.54
N PRO A 13 15.32 -11.45 17.72
CA PRO A 13 15.35 -12.90 17.91
C PRO A 13 16.74 -13.46 17.62
N ASP A 14 17.01 -14.66 18.13
CA ASP A 14 18.21 -15.41 17.77
C ASP A 14 18.36 -15.56 16.25
N GLY A 15 19.60 -15.48 15.78
CA GLY A 15 19.91 -15.48 14.35
C GLY A 15 19.87 -14.10 13.69
N TYR A 16 19.52 -13.03 14.41
CA TYR A 16 19.59 -11.65 13.93
C TYR A 16 20.71 -10.85 14.64
N LEU A 17 21.11 -9.76 13.99
CA LEU A 17 22.03 -8.74 14.48
C LEU A 17 21.32 -7.39 14.38
N ALA A 18 21.52 -6.52 15.35
CA ALA A 18 21.04 -5.15 15.30
C ALA A 18 22.18 -4.19 15.66
N GLU A 19 22.21 -3.05 15.00
CA GLU A 19 23.17 -1.97 15.25
C GLU A 19 22.49 -0.61 15.05
N ARG A 20 22.98 0.42 15.72
CA ARG A 20 22.52 1.80 15.51
C ARG A 20 23.34 2.43 14.39
N VAL A 21 22.66 2.87 13.33
CA VAL A 21 23.28 3.41 12.10
C VAL A 21 23.15 4.92 11.96
N ALA A 22 22.22 5.54 12.68
CA ALA A 22 22.14 7.00 12.80
C ALA A 22 21.53 7.41 14.14
N ALA A 23 22.02 8.51 14.71
CA ALA A 23 21.58 9.10 15.97
C ALA A 23 22.02 10.58 16.01
N PRO A 24 21.74 11.36 17.08
CA PRO A 24 22.26 12.72 17.19
C PRO A 24 23.80 12.74 17.05
N PRO A 25 24.37 13.73 16.33
CA PRO A 25 23.70 14.92 15.76
C PRO A 25 23.10 14.73 14.36
N LEU A 26 23.21 13.54 13.73
CA LEU A 26 22.74 13.31 12.36
C LEU A 26 21.21 13.39 12.22
N VAL A 27 20.52 12.81 13.20
CA VAL A 27 19.05 12.83 13.35
C VAL A 27 18.70 12.86 14.83
N VAL A 28 17.62 13.56 15.19
CA VAL A 28 17.21 13.74 16.60
C VAL A 28 15.88 13.04 16.87
N HIS A 29 14.85 13.35 16.09
CA HIS A 29 13.53 12.69 16.15
C HIS A 29 13.12 12.21 14.74
N PRO A 30 13.78 11.17 14.21
CA PRO A 30 13.43 10.63 12.90
C PRO A 30 12.07 9.93 12.99
N MET A 31 11.22 10.10 11.98
CA MET A 31 9.86 9.52 11.96
C MET A 31 9.71 8.49 10.84
N PHE A 32 10.08 8.85 9.62
CA PHE A 32 9.97 7.97 8.44
C PHE A 32 11.20 8.11 7.58
N ALA A 33 11.52 7.08 6.81
CA ALA A 33 12.68 7.12 5.94
C ALA A 33 12.44 6.45 4.58
N CYS A 34 13.21 6.85 3.58
CA CYS A 34 13.29 6.14 2.31
C CYS A 34 14.69 6.29 1.70
N PHE A 35 15.12 5.27 0.96
CA PHE A 35 16.36 5.35 0.20
C PHE A 35 16.15 5.96 -1.18
N ASP A 36 17.13 6.73 -1.64
CA ASP A 36 17.24 7.05 -3.07
C ASP A 36 17.94 5.94 -3.88
N ASP A 37 18.02 6.15 -5.19
CA ASP A 37 18.65 5.22 -6.13
C ASP A 37 20.16 5.03 -5.90
N ARG A 38 20.78 5.87 -5.08
CA ARG A 38 22.22 5.86 -4.75
C ARG A 38 22.52 5.27 -3.37
N GLY A 39 21.51 5.11 -2.52
CA GLY A 39 21.68 4.61 -1.14
C GLY A 39 21.77 5.70 -0.08
N ARG A 40 21.51 6.97 -0.44
CA ARG A 40 21.32 8.04 0.55
C ARG A 40 19.95 7.86 1.20
N LEU A 41 19.87 8.10 2.51
CA LEU A 41 18.65 7.91 3.29
C LEU A 41 17.98 9.27 3.53
N TYR A 42 16.82 9.47 2.93
CA TYR A 42 15.96 10.62 3.21
C TYR A 42 15.12 10.32 4.45
N VAL A 43 15.22 11.18 5.46
CA VAL A 43 14.60 10.99 6.77
C VAL A 43 13.68 12.17 7.06
N ALA A 44 12.38 11.91 7.11
CA ALA A 44 11.41 12.84 7.65
C ALA A 44 11.58 12.90 9.18
N GLY A 45 11.80 14.09 9.72
CA GLY A 45 12.09 14.28 11.14
C GLY A 45 11.26 15.38 11.77
N SER A 46 10.98 15.21 13.06
CA SER A 46 10.35 16.24 13.87
C SER A 46 11.40 17.15 14.52
N SER A 47 11.02 18.40 14.71
CA SER A 47 11.71 19.35 15.59
C SER A 47 11.57 19.02 17.08
N GLY A 48 10.75 18.03 17.43
CA GLY A 48 10.46 17.63 18.80
C GLY A 48 9.34 18.46 19.46
N HIS A 49 8.60 19.25 18.69
CA HIS A 49 7.45 20.04 19.16
C HIS A 49 6.14 19.37 18.77
N ASN A 50 5.29 19.05 19.77
CA ASN A 50 3.91 18.64 19.52
C ASN A 50 2.88 19.77 19.71
N ASP A 51 3.03 20.86 18.95
CA ASP A 51 2.23 22.09 19.10
C ASP A 51 0.86 22.03 18.41
N ARG A 52 0.01 23.03 18.68
CA ARG A 52 -1.30 23.13 18.02
C ARG A 52 -1.17 23.48 16.54
N PRO A 53 -2.12 23.05 15.69
CA PRO A 53 -2.08 23.30 14.25
C PRO A 53 -1.83 24.76 13.85
N GLU A 54 -2.36 25.74 14.58
CA GLU A 54 -2.19 27.16 14.28
C GLU A 54 -0.72 27.59 14.40
N VAL A 55 -0.02 27.08 15.42
CA VAL A 55 1.39 27.39 15.69
C VAL A 55 2.28 26.78 14.61
N LEU A 56 2.04 25.50 14.31
CA LEU A 56 2.80 24.76 13.31
C LEU A 56 2.60 25.31 11.89
N ARG A 57 1.41 25.83 11.56
CA ARG A 57 1.19 26.52 10.27
C ARG A 57 1.91 27.86 10.19
N ALA A 58 1.91 28.64 11.28
CA ALA A 58 2.55 29.95 11.30
C ALA A 58 4.09 29.85 11.18
N LYS A 59 4.68 28.81 11.77
CA LYS A 59 6.11 28.54 11.70
C LYS A 59 6.37 27.03 11.63
N PRO A 60 6.27 26.43 10.43
CA PRO A 60 6.47 25.00 10.23
C PRO A 60 7.91 24.61 10.63
N PRO A 61 8.12 23.83 11.70
CA PRO A 61 9.45 23.67 12.28
C PRO A 61 10.17 22.41 11.77
N ASP A 62 9.46 21.54 11.05
CA ASP A 62 9.93 20.20 10.72
C ASP A 62 10.61 20.15 9.35
N MET A 63 11.32 19.05 9.10
CA MET A 63 12.28 18.94 8.00
C MET A 63 12.46 17.51 7.51
N ILE A 64 12.95 17.40 6.28
CA ILE A 64 13.50 16.17 5.71
C ILE A 64 15.01 16.34 5.60
N ARG A 65 15.75 15.37 6.13
CA ARG A 65 17.22 15.30 6.03
C ARG A 65 17.64 14.25 5.02
N CYS A 66 18.74 14.46 4.33
CA CYS A 66 19.43 13.46 3.54
C CYS A 66 20.65 12.99 4.35
N LEU A 67 20.73 11.70 4.66
CA LEU A 67 21.86 11.07 5.31
C LEU A 67 22.71 10.31 4.30
N GLU A 68 24.02 10.42 4.45
CA GLU A 68 25.00 9.76 3.60
C GLU A 68 25.97 8.95 4.46
N ASP A 69 26.28 7.75 3.99
CA ASP A 69 27.41 6.92 4.41
C ASP A 69 28.52 7.20 3.41
N THR A 70 29.52 8.00 3.80
CA THR A 70 30.52 8.54 2.87
C THR A 70 31.75 7.64 2.72
N ASP A 71 31.96 6.71 3.65
CA ASP A 71 33.06 5.75 3.63
C ASP A 71 32.64 4.31 3.29
N GLY A 72 31.34 4.04 3.26
CA GLY A 72 30.74 2.78 2.84
C GLY A 72 30.79 1.68 3.91
N ASP A 73 30.95 2.04 5.19
CA ASP A 73 31.02 1.08 6.30
C ASP A 73 29.63 0.60 6.78
N GLY A 74 28.54 1.19 6.26
CA GLY A 74 27.16 0.90 6.60
C GLY A 74 26.56 1.80 7.68
N GLN A 75 27.36 2.72 8.24
CA GLN A 75 26.97 3.76 9.18
C GLN A 75 26.81 5.10 8.45
N PHE A 76 25.76 5.84 8.76
CA PHE A 76 25.64 7.20 8.23
C PHE A 76 26.58 8.13 9.00
N ASP A 77 27.24 9.05 8.31
CA ASP A 77 28.23 9.97 8.89
C ASP A 77 28.00 11.45 8.51
N LYS A 78 27.13 11.71 7.52
CA LYS A 78 26.79 13.05 7.03
C LYS A 78 25.29 13.27 7.03
N SER A 79 24.87 14.50 7.35
CA SER A 79 23.47 14.93 7.35
C SER A 79 23.32 16.32 6.72
N THR A 80 22.45 16.42 5.73
CA THR A 80 22.06 17.69 5.08
C THR A 80 20.56 17.89 5.23
N ILE A 81 20.10 19.11 5.53
CA ILE A 81 18.67 19.43 5.45
C ILE A 81 18.30 19.52 3.97
N PHE A 82 17.54 18.55 3.48
CA PHE A 82 17.07 18.56 2.10
C PHE A 82 15.87 19.49 1.93
N ALA A 83 14.90 19.43 2.86
CA ALA A 83 13.75 20.33 2.85
C ALA A 83 13.39 20.75 4.26
N ASP A 84 13.19 22.05 4.47
CA ASP A 84 12.74 22.65 5.73
C ASP A 84 11.28 23.14 5.63
N LYS A 85 10.76 23.80 6.68
CA LYS A 85 9.45 24.46 6.67
C LYS A 85 8.30 23.50 6.35
N LEU A 86 8.36 22.31 6.93
CA LEU A 86 7.29 21.33 6.90
C LEU A 86 6.54 21.35 8.25
N THR A 87 5.28 20.93 8.22
CA THR A 87 4.40 20.91 9.40
C THR A 87 4.63 19.66 10.22
N TYR A 88 4.23 18.49 9.68
CA TYR A 88 4.57 17.16 10.14
C TYR A 88 4.78 16.26 8.91
N PRO A 89 6.03 16.02 8.46
CA PRO A 89 6.30 15.12 7.34
C PRO A 89 6.04 13.67 7.78
N GLN A 90 4.80 13.20 7.62
CA GLN A 90 4.30 11.91 8.09
C GLN A 90 4.46 10.81 7.04
N GLY A 91 5.66 10.77 6.45
CA GLY A 91 6.11 9.79 5.47
C GLY A 91 6.90 10.45 4.35
N VAL A 92 7.74 9.66 3.70
CA VAL A 92 8.72 10.13 2.71
C VAL A 92 8.97 9.05 1.66
N LEU A 93 9.01 9.46 0.39
CA LEU A 93 9.23 8.58 -0.75
C LEU A 93 10.17 9.23 -1.75
N TRP A 94 11.23 8.52 -2.14
CA TRP A 94 12.03 8.87 -3.31
C TRP A 94 11.44 8.24 -4.56
N TYR A 95 11.18 9.03 -5.59
CA TYR A 95 10.80 8.51 -6.90
C TYR A 95 11.14 9.48 -8.03
N GLN A 96 11.80 8.96 -9.09
CA GLN A 96 12.15 9.72 -10.30
C GLN A 96 12.84 11.06 -10.03
N GLY A 97 13.82 11.08 -9.11
CA GLY A 97 14.61 12.28 -8.79
C GLY A 97 13.92 13.28 -7.87
N ALA A 98 12.74 12.96 -7.33
CA ALA A 98 12.00 13.81 -6.42
C ALA A 98 11.72 13.09 -5.09
N VAL A 99 11.57 13.88 -4.03
CA VAL A 99 11.02 13.43 -2.74
C VAL A 99 9.56 13.80 -2.68
N TYR A 100 8.71 12.83 -2.38
CA TYR A 100 7.30 13.02 -2.08
C TYR A 100 7.08 12.87 -0.57
N THR A 101 6.25 13.72 0.02
CA THR A 101 5.97 13.66 1.46
C THR A 101 4.55 14.10 1.78
N ALA A 102 3.90 13.39 2.70
CA ALA A 102 2.69 13.85 3.35
C ALA A 102 3.07 14.86 4.45
N SER A 103 2.85 16.14 4.21
CA SER A 103 3.00 17.17 5.24
C SER A 103 1.70 17.98 5.27
N PRO A 104 0.75 17.65 6.18
CA PRO A 104 -0.56 18.25 6.18
C PRO A 104 -0.50 19.78 6.15
N PRO A 105 -1.33 20.45 5.34
CA PRO A 105 -2.56 19.94 4.73
C PRO A 105 -2.38 19.32 3.33
N SER A 106 -1.15 19.04 2.89
CA SER A 106 -0.88 18.71 1.49
C SER A 106 0.06 17.51 1.30
N LEU A 107 -0.11 16.82 0.17
CA LEU A 107 0.87 15.92 -0.40
C LEU A 107 1.81 16.72 -1.31
N TRP A 108 3.10 16.67 -1.04
CA TRP A 108 4.12 17.48 -1.70
C TRP A 108 4.99 16.64 -2.63
N ARG A 109 5.48 17.27 -3.70
CA ARG A 109 6.63 16.85 -4.50
C ARG A 109 7.73 17.92 -4.35
N LEU A 110 8.92 17.48 -3.96
CA LEU A 110 10.08 18.30 -3.66
C LEU A 110 11.24 17.86 -4.55
N GLU A 111 11.83 18.79 -5.26
CA GLU A 111 12.90 18.53 -6.23
C GLU A 111 14.10 19.43 -5.91
N ASP A 112 15.29 18.86 -6.09
CA ASP A 112 16.58 19.55 -6.14
C ASP A 112 16.98 19.66 -7.61
N THR A 113 16.82 20.84 -8.19
CA THR A 113 16.97 21.09 -9.62
C THR A 113 18.34 21.63 -10.02
N ASP A 114 19.15 22.07 -9.05
CA ASP A 114 20.51 22.56 -9.26
C ASP A 114 21.61 21.62 -8.71
N GLY A 115 21.23 20.58 -7.97
CA GLY A 115 22.10 19.52 -7.47
C GLY A 115 22.87 19.87 -6.20
N ASP A 116 22.46 20.91 -5.46
CA ASP A 116 23.14 21.35 -4.23
C ASP A 116 22.81 20.48 -2.99
N GLY A 117 21.86 19.54 -3.14
CA GLY A 117 21.39 18.67 -2.06
C GLY A 117 20.23 19.24 -1.25
N GLN A 118 19.63 20.36 -1.68
CA GLN A 118 18.46 21.00 -1.08
C GLN A 118 17.33 21.14 -2.10
N ALA A 119 16.09 21.02 -1.64
CA ALA A 119 14.91 21.18 -2.49
C ALA A 119 14.62 22.66 -2.75
N ASP A 120 14.87 23.10 -3.98
CA ASP A 120 14.56 24.44 -4.48
C ASP A 120 13.17 24.53 -5.13
N ARG A 121 12.65 23.41 -5.65
CA ARG A 121 11.30 23.35 -6.26
C ARG A 121 10.34 22.57 -5.38
N ARG A 122 9.23 23.23 -5.00
CA ARG A 122 8.17 22.67 -4.16
C ARG A 122 6.83 22.74 -4.88
N GLN A 123 6.18 21.59 -5.04
CA GLN A 123 4.87 21.48 -5.70
C GLN A 123 3.88 20.78 -4.78
N GLU A 124 2.76 21.45 -4.47
CA GLU A 124 1.60 20.78 -3.89
C GLU A 124 0.86 19.98 -4.98
N LEU A 125 0.68 18.68 -4.74
CA LEU A 125 -0.05 17.80 -5.67
C LEU A 125 -1.54 17.74 -5.33
N VAL A 126 -1.84 17.56 -4.05
CA VAL A 126 -3.19 17.39 -3.50
C VAL A 126 -3.21 18.04 -2.12
N THR A 127 -4.29 18.76 -1.81
CA THR A 127 -4.46 19.46 -0.53
C THR A 127 -5.90 19.29 -0.01
N GLY A 128 -6.22 19.98 1.09
CA GLY A 128 -7.52 19.93 1.75
C GLY A 128 -7.62 18.81 2.79
N PHE A 129 -6.47 18.32 3.26
CA PHE A 129 -6.38 17.38 4.36
C PHE A 129 -6.38 18.11 5.70
N PRO A 130 -6.96 17.49 6.73
CA PRO A 130 -6.95 18.02 8.09
C PRO A 130 -5.51 18.09 8.60
N PHE A 131 -5.29 18.95 9.58
CA PHE A 131 -4.03 19.04 10.31
C PHE A 131 -4.36 19.25 11.77
N THR A 132 -4.10 18.23 12.59
CA THR A 132 -4.65 18.14 13.94
C THR A 132 -3.60 18.07 15.04
N GLY A 133 -2.37 17.69 14.67
CA GLY A 133 -1.26 17.52 15.60
C GLY A 133 -1.32 16.25 16.45
N ILE A 134 -2.24 15.34 16.16
CA ILE A 134 -2.31 14.04 16.84
C ILE A 134 -1.95 12.85 15.93
N ALA A 135 -1.41 13.14 14.74
CA ALA A 135 -0.96 12.14 13.75
C ALA A 135 -2.05 11.13 13.35
N ASP A 136 -3.28 11.61 13.17
CA ASP A 136 -4.43 10.86 12.63
C ASP A 136 -5.05 11.62 11.46
N ASP A 137 -4.19 12.07 10.54
CA ASP A 137 -4.58 12.99 9.47
C ASP A 137 -4.10 12.59 8.06
N LEU A 138 -2.85 12.85 7.68
CA LEU A 138 -2.34 12.52 6.34
C LEU A 138 -0.99 11.82 6.46
N HIS A 139 -0.89 10.61 5.92
CA HIS A 139 0.29 9.77 6.02
C HIS A 139 0.74 9.18 4.67
N GLY A 140 1.95 8.62 4.67
CA GLY A 140 2.65 8.16 3.47
C GLY A 140 3.49 9.29 2.84
N PRO A 141 3.81 9.26 1.55
CA PRO A 141 3.31 8.35 0.53
C PRO A 141 4.16 7.08 0.34
N CYS A 142 3.60 6.10 -0.35
CA CYS A 142 4.27 4.85 -0.75
C CYS A 142 4.15 4.63 -2.26
N LEU A 143 5.15 4.00 -2.89
CA LEU A 143 5.13 3.69 -4.31
C LEU A 143 4.50 2.31 -4.58
N GLY A 144 3.44 2.28 -5.36
CA GLY A 144 2.85 1.03 -5.85
C GLY A 144 3.68 0.41 -6.98
N PRO A 145 3.61 -0.93 -7.16
CA PRO A 145 4.31 -1.60 -8.27
C PRO A 145 3.72 -1.24 -9.64
N ASP A 146 2.55 -0.60 -9.68
CA ASP A 146 1.91 0.01 -10.85
C ASP A 146 2.52 1.38 -11.25
N GLY A 147 3.41 1.94 -10.43
CA GLY A 147 4.01 3.26 -10.64
C GLY A 147 3.12 4.43 -10.16
N ARG A 148 2.07 4.15 -9.38
CA ARG A 148 1.24 5.16 -8.74
C ARG A 148 1.74 5.46 -7.32
N ILE A 149 1.45 6.67 -6.86
CA ILE A 149 1.74 7.12 -5.49
C ILE A 149 0.49 6.89 -4.65
N TYR A 150 0.63 6.17 -3.55
CA TYR A 150 -0.43 5.87 -2.58
C TYR A 150 -0.20 6.69 -1.31
N TRP A 151 -1.27 7.18 -0.69
CA TRP A 151 -1.22 7.86 0.59
C TRP A 151 -2.47 7.56 1.41
N CYS A 152 -2.38 7.86 2.69
CA CYS A 152 -3.38 7.48 3.67
C CYS A 152 -4.01 8.73 4.30
N VAL A 153 -5.32 8.67 4.52
CA VAL A 153 -6.11 9.74 5.15
C VAL A 153 -6.75 9.17 6.41
N GLY A 154 -6.50 9.81 7.54
CA GLY A 154 -7.03 9.47 8.86
C GLY A 154 -8.49 9.88 9.05
N ARG A 155 -8.92 9.97 10.30
CA ARG A 155 -10.36 9.98 10.67
C ARG A 155 -11.03 11.35 10.67
N PHE A 156 -10.33 12.43 10.33
CA PHE A 156 -10.87 13.78 10.38
C PHE A 156 -11.50 14.23 9.06
N ASP A 157 -12.33 15.27 9.16
CA ASP A 157 -13.03 15.83 8.02
C ASP A 157 -12.05 16.43 7.01
N TYR A 158 -12.22 16.08 5.74
CA TYR A 158 -11.40 16.55 4.63
C TYR A 158 -12.26 17.16 3.52
N ALA A 159 -11.62 18.02 2.74
CA ALA A 159 -12.17 18.61 1.53
C ALA A 159 -11.09 18.52 0.45
N ILE A 160 -10.91 17.34 -0.13
CA ILE A 160 -9.76 17.02 -0.97
C ILE A 160 -9.88 17.73 -2.31
N HIS A 161 -8.84 18.44 -2.70
CA HIS A 161 -8.77 19.13 -3.99
C HIS A 161 -7.33 19.28 -4.48
N LYS A 162 -7.18 19.61 -5.77
CA LYS A 162 -5.91 20.14 -6.28
C LYS A 162 -5.75 21.59 -5.83
N PRO A 163 -4.52 22.10 -5.60
CA PRO A 163 -4.32 23.52 -5.29
C PRO A 163 -5.01 24.42 -6.32
N GLY A 164 -5.88 25.33 -5.85
CA GLY A 164 -6.67 26.23 -6.70
C GLY A 164 -7.78 25.57 -7.55
N GLY A 165 -7.97 24.25 -7.47
CA GLY A 165 -8.98 23.51 -8.20
C GLY A 165 -10.30 23.28 -7.42
N PRO A 166 -11.34 22.72 -8.07
CA PRO A 166 -12.58 22.37 -7.40
C PRO A 166 -12.39 21.22 -6.40
N ILE A 167 -13.30 21.14 -5.44
CA ILE A 167 -13.34 20.03 -4.47
C ILE A 167 -13.68 18.74 -5.19
N LEU A 168 -12.78 17.76 -5.08
CA LEU A 168 -12.93 16.43 -5.64
C LEU A 168 -13.75 15.54 -4.72
N ARG A 169 -13.56 15.68 -3.39
CA ARG A 169 -14.27 14.87 -2.40
C ARG A 169 -14.36 15.59 -1.05
N ARG A 170 -15.54 15.55 -0.43
CA ARG A 170 -15.72 15.83 1.00
C ARG A 170 -16.00 14.52 1.73
N GLY A 171 -15.64 14.46 2.99
CA GLY A 171 -15.98 13.30 3.81
C GLY A 171 -15.16 13.26 5.10
N LYS A 172 -15.39 12.17 5.84
CA LYS A 172 -14.80 11.88 7.16
C LYS A 172 -14.36 10.42 7.30
N ALA A 173 -14.49 9.66 6.21
CA ALA A 173 -14.13 8.26 6.16
C ALA A 173 -12.62 8.16 5.93
N PRO A 174 -11.87 7.41 6.74
CA PRO A 174 -10.47 7.13 6.44
C PRO A 174 -10.29 6.54 5.05
N LEU A 175 -9.23 6.90 4.35
CA LEU A 175 -9.00 6.47 2.96
C LEU A 175 -7.59 5.95 2.78
N VAL A 176 -7.43 4.97 1.91
CA VAL A 176 -6.22 4.81 1.11
C VAL A 176 -6.54 5.40 -0.25
N MET A 177 -5.73 6.35 -0.67
CA MET A 177 -5.87 7.05 -1.94
C MET A 177 -4.66 6.81 -2.82
N ARG A 178 -4.80 7.10 -4.11
CA ARG A 178 -3.68 7.06 -5.05
C ARG A 178 -3.80 8.08 -6.18
N CYS A 179 -2.68 8.36 -6.83
CA CYS A 179 -2.61 9.18 -8.03
C CYS A 179 -1.39 8.79 -8.89
N ARG A 180 -1.34 9.29 -10.12
CA ARG A 180 -0.09 9.29 -10.89
C ARG A 180 0.94 10.21 -10.22
N PRO A 181 2.25 10.00 -10.43
CA PRO A 181 3.31 10.81 -9.82
C PRO A 181 3.18 12.34 -10.02
N ASN A 182 2.52 12.75 -11.12
CA ASN A 182 2.23 14.15 -11.42
C ASN A 182 0.95 14.70 -10.73
N GLY A 183 0.31 13.95 -9.84
CA GLY A 183 -0.94 14.33 -9.16
C GLY A 183 -2.20 14.23 -10.03
N SER A 184 -2.17 13.57 -11.20
CA SER A 184 -3.36 13.26 -12.00
C SER A 184 -4.00 11.94 -11.60
N GLU A 185 -5.27 11.72 -12.00
CA GLU A 185 -6.03 10.50 -11.70
C GLU A 185 -6.08 10.16 -10.20
N ILE A 186 -6.51 11.15 -9.40
CA ILE A 186 -6.72 10.97 -7.97
C ILE A 186 -7.94 10.06 -7.77
N GLU A 187 -7.74 8.91 -7.12
CA GLU A 187 -8.77 7.92 -6.85
C GLU A 187 -8.75 7.50 -5.39
N VAL A 188 -9.93 7.17 -4.84
CA VAL A 188 -10.03 6.38 -3.62
C VAL A 188 -9.76 4.92 -3.98
N PHE A 189 -8.78 4.31 -3.32
CA PHE A 189 -8.48 2.89 -3.47
C PHE A 189 -9.34 2.05 -2.53
N SER A 190 -9.33 2.35 -1.23
CA SER A 190 -10.14 1.67 -0.20
C SER A 190 -10.46 2.61 0.96
N ALA A 191 -11.42 2.25 1.81
CA ALA A 191 -11.92 3.14 2.86
C ALA A 191 -12.12 2.45 4.23
N ALA A 192 -12.26 3.27 5.26
CA ALA A 192 -12.75 2.93 6.59
C ALA A 192 -11.90 2.00 7.48
N MET A 193 -10.59 2.21 7.46
CA MET A 193 -9.62 1.47 8.27
C MET A 193 -9.08 2.23 9.51
N GLY A 194 -9.76 3.29 9.97
CA GLY A 194 -9.28 4.08 11.11
C GLY A 194 -8.16 5.03 10.74
N ASN A 195 -6.98 4.88 11.33
CA ASN A 195 -5.81 5.64 10.93
C ASN A 195 -4.79 4.76 10.21
N PRO A 196 -4.86 4.61 8.89
CA PRO A 196 -3.78 4.01 8.12
C PRO A 196 -2.59 4.96 8.06
N VAL A 197 -1.41 4.48 8.47
CA VAL A 197 -0.18 5.28 8.42
C VAL A 197 0.64 4.96 7.17
N GLU A 198 0.91 3.68 6.93
CA GLU A 198 1.72 3.24 5.79
C GLU A 198 1.12 2.01 5.11
N VAL A 199 1.44 1.83 3.82
CA VAL A 199 1.02 0.68 3.02
C VAL A 199 2.21 -0.11 2.49
N ALA A 200 2.09 -1.43 2.48
CA ALA A 200 3.05 -2.34 1.86
C ALA A 200 2.40 -3.13 0.71
N PHE A 201 3.21 -3.49 -0.27
CA PHE A 201 2.75 -4.24 -1.43
C PHE A 201 3.40 -5.62 -1.49
N SER A 202 2.59 -6.63 -1.76
CA SER A 202 3.12 -7.89 -2.28
C SER A 202 3.72 -7.69 -3.67
N PRO A 203 4.59 -8.60 -4.13
CA PRO A 203 5.16 -8.49 -5.47
C PRO A 203 4.14 -8.55 -6.64
N GLU A 204 2.95 -9.10 -6.39
CA GLU A 204 1.80 -9.15 -7.30
C GLU A 204 0.81 -7.99 -7.12
N GLY A 205 1.12 -7.00 -6.27
CA GLY A 205 0.35 -5.75 -6.17
C GLY A 205 -0.75 -5.75 -5.12
N GLU A 206 -0.94 -6.84 -4.37
CA GLU A 206 -1.84 -6.86 -3.22
C GLU A 206 -1.35 -5.85 -2.16
N LEU A 207 -2.25 -5.00 -1.68
CA LEU A 207 -1.94 -3.91 -0.75
C LEU A 207 -2.28 -4.32 0.68
N PHE A 208 -1.40 -4.01 1.62
CA PHE A 208 -1.63 -4.20 3.05
C PHE A 208 -1.46 -2.88 3.80
N ALA A 209 -2.24 -2.69 4.86
CA ALA A 209 -2.15 -1.54 5.75
C ALA A 209 -2.41 -1.98 7.20
N CYS A 210 -1.91 -1.20 8.15
CA CYS A 210 -2.40 -1.22 9.51
C CYS A 210 -3.55 -0.22 9.65
N GLY A 211 -4.60 -0.59 10.36
CA GLY A 211 -5.70 0.30 10.72
C GLY A 211 -5.88 0.39 12.22
N THR A 212 -6.51 1.46 12.70
CA THR A 212 -6.76 1.67 14.14
C THR A 212 -8.25 1.75 14.45
N PHE A 213 -8.64 1.47 15.70
CA PHE A 213 -10.04 1.55 16.13
C PHE A 213 -11.02 0.78 15.23
N LEU A 214 -10.57 -0.36 14.70
CA LEU A 214 -11.41 -1.29 13.99
C LEU A 214 -12.54 -1.69 14.93
N SER A 215 -13.77 -1.51 14.46
CA SER A 215 -14.98 -1.78 15.22
C SER A 215 -15.91 -2.59 14.34
N PRO A 216 -15.69 -3.91 14.18
CA PRO A 216 -16.68 -4.76 13.56
C PRO A 216 -17.94 -4.61 14.40
N GLU A 217 -18.94 -3.92 13.86
CA GLU A 217 -20.25 -3.74 14.48
C GLU A 217 -20.66 -5.13 14.99
N SER A 218 -20.69 -5.33 16.32
CA SER A 218 -21.08 -6.58 17.04
C SER A 218 -20.04 -7.65 17.48
N GLN A 219 -18.71 -7.45 17.47
CA GLN A 219 -17.79 -8.54 17.93
C GLN A 219 -17.49 -8.65 19.44
N GLY A 220 -18.03 -7.79 20.32
CA GLY A 220 -17.90 -7.94 21.78
C GLY A 220 -16.47 -7.86 22.36
N ALA A 221 -15.44 -7.63 21.53
CA ALA A 221 -14.03 -7.62 21.93
C ALA A 221 -13.51 -6.23 22.34
N GLY A 222 -14.27 -5.16 22.12
CA GLY A 222 -13.77 -3.78 22.25
C GLY A 222 -12.91 -3.34 21.07
N LEU A 223 -12.43 -2.10 21.10
CA LEU A 223 -11.70 -1.49 19.98
C LEU A 223 -10.33 -2.13 19.81
N ARG A 224 -9.96 -2.41 18.56
CA ARG A 224 -8.71 -3.07 18.19
C ARG A 224 -8.08 -2.37 17.00
N ASP A 225 -6.76 -2.40 16.93
CA ASP A 225 -6.09 -2.09 15.68
C ASP A 225 -6.10 -3.35 14.81
N ALA A 226 -5.70 -3.26 13.55
CA ALA A 226 -5.80 -4.41 12.66
C ALA A 226 -4.76 -4.37 11.55
N LEU A 227 -4.31 -5.55 11.14
CA LEU A 227 -3.68 -5.74 9.85
C LEU A 227 -4.76 -6.01 8.81
N ILE A 228 -4.72 -5.30 7.68
CA ILE A 228 -5.77 -5.31 6.67
C ILE A 228 -5.14 -5.61 5.30
N HIS A 229 -5.79 -6.48 4.53
CA HIS A 229 -5.55 -6.65 3.10
C HIS A 229 -6.51 -5.71 2.37
N CYS A 230 -5.99 -4.60 1.87
CA CYS A 230 -6.81 -3.60 1.21
C CYS A 230 -7.05 -4.00 -0.25
N VAL A 231 -8.30 -4.25 -0.59
CA VAL A 231 -8.75 -4.43 -1.98
C VAL A 231 -9.47 -3.19 -2.47
N GLU A 232 -9.46 -2.99 -3.79
CA GLU A 232 -10.11 -1.84 -4.40
C GLU A 232 -11.60 -1.75 -4.09
N GLY A 233 -12.07 -0.59 -3.66
CA GLY A 233 -13.43 -0.33 -3.20
C GLY A 233 -13.75 -0.96 -1.84
N GLY A 234 -12.79 -1.65 -1.21
CA GLY A 234 -12.96 -2.30 0.07
C GLY A 234 -13.31 -1.28 1.15
N VAL A 235 -14.35 -1.59 1.92
CA VAL A 235 -14.79 -0.79 3.08
C VAL A 235 -14.66 -1.66 4.33
N TYR A 236 -13.87 -1.19 5.29
CA TYR A 236 -13.64 -1.86 6.57
C TYR A 236 -14.44 -1.17 7.68
N SER A 237 -14.48 -1.78 8.87
CA SER A 237 -15.29 -1.29 9.98
C SER A 237 -14.47 -0.39 10.91
N VAL A 238 -14.91 0.84 11.19
CA VAL A 238 -14.21 1.76 12.10
C VAL A 238 -15.18 2.35 13.12
N ARG A 239 -14.71 2.57 14.35
CA ARG A 239 -15.49 3.16 15.46
C ARG A 239 -16.09 4.52 15.10
N ASP A 240 -17.30 4.79 15.62
CA ASP A 240 -17.95 6.11 15.68
C ASP A 240 -18.09 6.81 14.32
N ARG A 241 -18.11 6.04 13.23
CA ARG A 241 -18.29 6.55 11.88
C ARG A 241 -19.31 5.70 11.16
N ILE A 242 -20.44 6.31 10.84
CA ILE A 242 -21.38 5.72 9.90
C ILE A 242 -21.02 6.21 8.50
N LEU A 243 -20.76 5.27 7.62
CA LEU A 243 -20.21 5.47 6.29
C LEU A 243 -21.30 5.43 5.22
N PHE A 244 -22.47 5.99 5.52
CA PHE A 244 -23.65 5.96 4.65
C PHE A 244 -23.42 6.55 3.25
N GLU A 245 -22.35 7.33 3.08
CA GLU A 245 -22.01 8.00 1.83
C GLU A 245 -21.27 7.10 0.83
N ASP A 246 -20.68 5.98 1.28
CA ASP A 246 -19.92 5.07 0.43
C ASP A 246 -20.77 3.87 0.01
N LYS A 247 -20.65 3.48 -1.27
CA LYS A 247 -21.30 2.26 -1.79
C LYS A 247 -20.79 1.04 -1.01
N ARG A 248 -21.71 0.21 -0.51
CA ARG A 248 -21.40 -1.02 0.21
C ARG A 248 -21.62 -2.23 -0.69
N THR A 249 -21.04 -3.36 -0.28
CA THR A 249 -21.15 -4.65 -0.99
C THR A 249 -21.63 -5.73 -0.02
N GLY A 250 -22.53 -5.35 0.90
CA GLY A 250 -22.88 -6.12 2.08
C GLY A 250 -22.07 -5.70 3.31
N ASP A 251 -21.79 -6.66 4.19
CA ASP A 251 -21.05 -6.46 5.43
C ASP A 251 -19.64 -5.91 5.19
N PHE A 252 -19.05 -5.24 6.19
CA PHE A 252 -17.67 -4.78 6.08
C PHE A 252 -16.70 -5.93 5.80
N LEU A 253 -15.63 -5.63 5.05
CA LEU A 253 -14.57 -6.62 4.83
C LEU A 253 -13.85 -6.89 6.16
N PRO A 254 -13.56 -8.17 6.46
CA PRO A 254 -12.87 -8.52 7.70
C PRO A 254 -11.38 -8.13 7.61
N PRO A 255 -10.74 -7.82 8.76
CA PRO A 255 -9.29 -7.65 8.81
C PRO A 255 -8.59 -8.99 8.58
N LEU A 256 -7.30 -8.96 8.21
CA LEU A 256 -6.45 -10.16 8.20
C LEU A 256 -6.15 -10.64 9.62
N SER A 257 -5.86 -9.70 10.51
CA SER A 257 -5.61 -9.96 11.92
C SER A 257 -6.06 -8.78 12.76
N GLN A 258 -6.58 -9.08 13.96
CA GLN A 258 -6.86 -8.08 14.96
C GLN A 258 -5.62 -7.91 15.84
N LEU A 259 -5.13 -6.68 15.87
CA LEU A 259 -4.04 -6.24 16.72
C LEU A 259 -4.64 -5.65 18.00
N GLY A 260 -3.87 -5.64 19.10
CA GLY A 260 -4.24 -4.90 20.30
C GLY A 260 -4.36 -3.39 20.04
N VAL A 261 -4.17 -2.56 21.06
CA VAL A 261 -4.02 -1.11 20.87
C VAL A 261 -2.58 -0.82 20.45
N ALA A 262 -2.19 -1.27 19.26
CA ALA A 262 -0.81 -1.39 18.83
C ALA A 262 -0.22 -0.12 18.19
N ALA A 263 -1.08 0.73 17.61
CA ALA A 263 -0.73 1.89 16.80
C ALA A 263 0.31 1.54 15.73
N GLY A 264 -0.11 0.74 14.74
CA GLY A 264 0.73 0.39 13.61
C GLY A 264 1.13 1.64 12.82
N SER A 265 2.43 1.90 12.72
CA SER A 265 3.00 3.16 12.23
C SER A 265 3.78 3.00 10.93
N GLY A 266 4.56 1.93 10.80
CA GLY A 266 5.31 1.60 9.58
C GLY A 266 5.07 0.17 9.13
N LEU A 267 5.15 -0.09 7.82
CA LEU A 267 4.84 -1.40 7.26
C LEU A 267 5.66 -1.72 6.01
N VAL A 268 6.36 -2.85 6.01
CA VAL A 268 7.10 -3.34 4.84
C VAL A 268 6.90 -4.83 4.59
N LEU A 269 6.87 -5.23 3.32
CA LEU A 269 7.01 -6.61 2.87
C LEU A 269 8.36 -6.74 2.15
N PRO A 270 9.42 -7.27 2.80
CA PRO A 270 10.75 -7.35 2.21
C PRO A 270 10.79 -8.23 0.96
N ARG A 271 11.50 -7.76 -0.08
CA ARG A 271 11.51 -8.30 -1.45
C ARG A 271 12.87 -8.91 -1.83
N GLY A 272 13.89 -8.72 -1.00
CA GLY A 272 15.26 -9.15 -1.20
C GLY A 272 15.56 -10.59 -0.79
N GLY A 273 14.63 -11.27 -0.10
CA GLY A 273 14.71 -12.68 0.30
C GLY A 273 15.85 -13.05 1.26
N ALA A 274 16.61 -12.05 1.75
CA ALA A 274 17.80 -12.25 2.56
C ALA A 274 17.53 -12.29 4.08
N PHE A 275 16.28 -12.03 4.49
CA PHE A 275 15.93 -11.78 5.90
C PHE A 275 15.51 -13.03 6.69
N GLY A 276 15.83 -14.23 6.18
CA GLY A 276 15.63 -15.50 6.90
C GLY A 276 14.23 -16.12 6.79
N ASP A 277 13.30 -15.52 6.04
CA ASP A 277 11.93 -16.01 5.93
C ASP A 277 11.71 -17.11 4.87
N GLY A 278 12.77 -17.61 4.25
CA GLY A 278 12.69 -18.67 3.25
C GLY A 278 11.77 -18.33 2.07
N PHE A 279 11.75 -17.05 1.65
CA PHE A 279 10.88 -16.49 0.61
C PHE A 279 9.37 -16.54 0.91
N ARG A 280 8.97 -16.88 2.14
CA ARG A 280 7.56 -16.75 2.54
C ARG A 280 7.21 -15.27 2.65
N PRO A 281 6.11 -14.81 2.01
CA PRO A 281 5.68 -13.42 2.11
C PRO A 281 5.41 -13.08 3.57
N THR A 282 6.14 -12.11 4.09
CA THR A 282 6.17 -11.78 5.51
C THR A 282 6.17 -10.27 5.64
N LEU A 283 5.18 -9.72 6.34
CA LEU A 283 5.11 -8.30 6.66
C LEU A 283 5.83 -8.04 7.98
N TYR A 284 6.49 -6.89 8.06
CA TYR A 284 7.06 -6.35 9.29
C TYR A 284 6.37 -5.03 9.55
N ALA A 285 5.81 -4.88 10.76
CA ALA A 285 5.02 -3.72 11.14
C ALA A 285 5.59 -3.10 12.42
N ALA A 286 6.01 -1.84 12.33
CA ALA A 286 6.35 -1.03 13.49
C ALA A 286 5.07 -0.72 14.28
N MET A 287 5.13 -0.93 15.60
CA MET A 287 4.00 -0.80 16.52
C MET A 287 4.38 0.20 17.61
N PHE A 288 3.92 1.44 17.46
CA PHE A 288 4.29 2.55 18.34
C PHE A 288 3.97 2.25 19.80
N ASN A 289 2.77 1.76 20.09
CA ASN A 289 2.32 1.50 21.46
C ASN A 289 2.88 0.21 22.05
N LEU A 290 3.39 -0.71 21.22
CA LEU A 290 3.97 -1.97 21.70
C LEU A 290 5.49 -1.90 21.81
N HIS A 291 6.08 -0.72 21.56
CA HIS A 291 7.52 -0.49 21.64
C HIS A 291 8.31 -1.55 20.84
N GLY A 292 7.83 -1.89 19.64
CA GLY A 292 8.37 -3.04 18.94
C GLY A 292 8.01 -3.14 17.46
N VAL A 293 8.54 -4.18 16.83
CA VAL A 293 8.17 -4.58 15.47
C VAL A 293 7.57 -5.98 15.54
N SER A 294 6.41 -6.15 14.92
CA SER A 294 5.77 -7.46 14.76
C SER A 294 5.98 -8.00 13.34
N ARG A 295 5.91 -9.32 13.21
CA ARG A 295 6.08 -10.06 11.96
C ARG A 295 4.84 -10.87 11.66
N HIS A 296 4.31 -10.72 10.45
CA HIS A 296 3.08 -11.36 10.01
C HIS A 296 3.36 -12.24 8.79
N ARG A 297 3.38 -13.56 8.99
CA ARG A 297 3.63 -14.52 7.90
C ARG A 297 2.34 -14.76 7.12
N LEU A 298 2.36 -14.46 5.83
CA LEU A 298 1.19 -14.51 4.97
C LEU A 298 1.07 -15.87 4.27
N SER A 299 -0.15 -16.37 4.17
CA SER A 299 -0.53 -17.48 3.30
C SER A 299 -1.82 -17.12 2.57
N ARG A 300 -1.91 -17.43 1.27
CA ARG A 300 -3.14 -17.19 0.51
C ARG A 300 -4.30 -17.99 1.10
N ASP A 301 -5.46 -17.35 1.20
CA ASP A 301 -6.71 -17.96 1.62
C ASP A 301 -7.84 -17.40 0.76
N GLY A 302 -8.33 -18.22 -0.18
CA GLY A 302 -9.29 -17.77 -1.19
C GLY A 302 -8.77 -16.57 -2.00
N ALA A 303 -9.55 -15.49 -2.04
CA ALA A 303 -9.25 -14.24 -2.71
C ALA A 303 -8.49 -13.23 -1.83
N THR A 304 -8.11 -13.65 -0.62
CA THR A 304 -7.40 -12.86 0.38
C THR A 304 -6.22 -13.65 0.98
N PHE A 305 -5.80 -13.29 2.19
CA PHE A 305 -4.73 -13.93 2.92
C PHE A 305 -5.18 -14.31 4.33
N ARG A 306 -4.42 -15.21 4.96
CA ARG A 306 -4.31 -15.35 6.42
C ARG A 306 -2.94 -14.88 6.86
N ALA A 307 -2.88 -14.32 8.06
CA ALA A 307 -1.64 -13.94 8.73
C ALA A 307 -1.41 -14.81 9.97
N ARG A 308 -0.16 -15.21 10.19
CA ARG A 308 0.31 -15.73 11.48
C ARG A 308 1.24 -14.70 12.10
N ASP A 309 0.82 -14.15 13.22
CA ASP A 309 1.46 -12.99 13.86
C ASP A 309 2.43 -13.45 14.95
N GLU A 310 3.60 -12.83 14.99
CA GLU A 310 4.65 -13.07 15.97
C GLU A 310 5.34 -11.75 16.34
N PRO A 311 5.77 -11.55 17.59
CA PRO A 311 6.72 -10.48 17.88
C PRO A 311 8.03 -10.74 17.13
N PHE A 312 8.69 -9.67 16.67
CA PHE A 312 10.01 -9.74 16.06
C PHE A 312 11.03 -8.95 16.87
N LEU A 313 10.83 -7.65 17.03
CA LEU A 313 11.64 -6.80 17.89
C LEU A 313 10.80 -6.36 19.07
N THR A 314 11.33 -6.50 20.28
CA THR A 314 10.62 -6.15 21.51
C THR A 314 11.46 -5.26 22.40
N SER A 315 10.88 -4.19 22.93
CA SER A 315 11.51 -3.28 23.88
C SER A 315 10.74 -3.29 25.21
N ASN A 316 11.46 -3.13 26.31
CA ASN A 316 10.89 -2.77 27.62
C ASN A 316 11.15 -1.29 27.96
N ASP A 317 11.87 -0.58 27.09
CA ASP A 317 12.06 0.86 27.21
C ASP A 317 10.77 1.57 26.78
N PRO A 318 10.07 2.27 27.70
CA PRO A 318 8.83 2.96 27.40
C PRO A 318 9.01 4.16 26.47
N ASP A 319 10.25 4.59 26.22
CA ASP A 319 10.54 5.70 25.32
C ASP A 319 11.03 5.26 23.93
N PHE A 320 11.08 3.95 23.67
CA PHE A 320 11.31 3.40 22.33
C PHE A 320 9.99 3.34 21.55
N HIS A 321 9.87 4.20 20.55
CA HIS A 321 8.66 4.41 19.77
C HIS A 321 8.95 4.24 18.28
N PRO A 322 8.95 2.99 17.76
CA PRO A 322 9.20 2.75 16.36
C PRO A 322 8.05 3.32 15.51
N THR A 323 8.41 4.18 14.58
CA THR A 323 7.48 4.85 13.66
C THR A 323 7.55 4.31 12.24
N ASP A 324 8.66 3.66 11.89
CA ASP A 324 8.87 3.11 10.54
C ASP A 324 9.73 1.84 10.57
N VAL A 325 9.50 0.96 9.59
CA VAL A 325 10.35 -0.19 9.26
C VAL A 325 10.42 -0.36 7.74
N LEU A 326 11.63 -0.32 7.18
CA LEU A 326 11.87 -0.36 5.73
C LEU A 326 13.00 -1.33 5.35
N GLU A 327 13.01 -1.79 4.10
CA GLU A 327 14.05 -2.67 3.56
C GLU A 327 15.15 -1.86 2.82
N ASP A 328 16.41 -2.14 3.13
CA ASP A 328 17.55 -1.68 2.34
C ASP A 328 17.93 -2.71 1.24
N ALA A 329 18.60 -2.29 0.15
CA ALA A 329 18.93 -3.14 -0.99
C ALA A 329 19.80 -4.37 -0.64
N ASP A 330 20.57 -4.31 0.45
CA ASP A 330 21.31 -5.47 0.95
C ASP A 330 20.37 -6.57 1.49
N GLY A 331 19.11 -6.22 1.80
CA GLY A 331 18.07 -7.07 2.35
C GLY A 331 17.99 -7.03 3.88
N SER A 332 18.67 -6.08 4.50
CA SER A 332 18.49 -5.71 5.90
C SER A 332 17.23 -4.86 6.08
N LEU A 333 16.74 -4.80 7.32
CA LEU A 333 15.68 -3.86 7.70
C LEU A 333 16.27 -2.69 8.48
N LEU A 334 15.76 -1.50 8.24
CA LEU A 334 15.95 -0.35 9.12
C LEU A 334 14.69 -0.18 9.96
N VAL A 335 14.86 0.09 11.24
CA VAL A 335 13.79 0.49 12.17
C VAL A 335 14.08 1.93 12.58
N VAL A 336 13.10 2.80 12.37
CA VAL A 336 13.16 4.21 12.74
C VAL A 336 12.41 4.38 14.06
N ASP A 337 13.09 4.88 15.07
CA ASP A 337 12.54 5.21 16.37
C ASP A 337 12.53 6.72 16.55
N THR A 338 11.37 7.28 16.89
CA THR A 338 11.22 8.73 17.02
C THR A 338 11.65 9.29 18.37
N GLY A 339 11.87 8.42 19.37
CA GLY A 339 12.13 8.82 20.76
C GLY A 339 10.85 9.30 21.47
N GLY A 340 11.00 10.22 22.44
CA GLY A 340 9.95 10.53 23.41
C GLY A 340 9.15 11.83 23.16
N TRP A 341 9.30 12.52 22.03
CA TRP A 341 8.72 13.85 21.84
C TRP A 341 7.20 13.84 21.60
N PHE A 342 6.67 12.81 20.93
CA PHE A 342 5.28 12.80 20.48
C PHE A 342 4.31 12.53 21.64
N ARG A 343 3.23 13.31 21.75
CA ARG A 343 2.24 13.19 22.85
C ARG A 343 0.81 13.10 22.35
N SER A 344 0.34 11.94 21.93
CA SER A 344 -1.07 11.72 21.53
C SER A 344 -1.51 10.25 21.52
N CYS A 345 -0.61 9.32 21.87
CA CYS A 345 -0.88 7.88 21.88
C CYS A 345 -0.94 7.36 23.32
N PRO A 346 -1.69 6.28 23.61
CA PRO A 346 -1.86 5.76 24.98
C PRO A 346 -0.57 5.54 25.78
N THR A 347 0.52 5.09 25.14
CA THR A 347 1.82 4.87 25.81
C THR A 347 2.73 6.10 25.81
N SER A 348 2.38 7.15 25.05
CA SER A 348 3.12 8.41 25.00
C SER A 348 2.21 9.59 25.31
N GLN A 349 1.98 9.80 26.62
CA GLN A 349 1.13 10.88 27.15
C GLN A 349 1.95 12.10 27.60
N ILE A 350 3.27 11.96 27.71
CA ILE A 350 4.18 13.02 28.19
C ILE A 350 5.25 13.25 27.13
N GLU A 351 5.35 14.48 26.65
CA GLU A 351 6.40 14.90 25.72
C GLU A 351 7.75 15.00 26.46
N LYS A 352 8.71 14.17 26.05
CA LYS A 352 10.09 14.13 26.54
C LYS A 352 11.05 14.51 25.41
N ARG A 353 11.15 15.80 25.12
CA ARG A 353 11.96 16.34 23.99
C ARG A 353 13.44 15.99 24.05
N ASN A 354 13.96 15.71 25.24
CA ASN A 354 15.35 15.32 25.45
C ASN A 354 15.59 13.81 25.26
N VAL A 355 14.54 13.02 25.03
CA VAL A 355 14.67 11.61 24.67
C VAL A 355 14.68 11.49 23.15
N TYR A 356 15.89 11.41 22.62
CA TYR A 356 16.14 11.35 21.19
C TYR A 356 15.95 9.94 20.65
N GLY A 357 15.49 9.88 19.40
CA GLY A 357 15.35 8.64 18.66
C GLY A 357 16.64 8.24 17.94
N GLY A 358 16.50 7.30 17.02
CA GLY A 358 17.60 6.78 16.23
C GLY A 358 17.13 5.85 15.12
N ILE A 359 18.06 5.48 14.25
CA ILE A 359 17.82 4.52 13.17
C ILE A 359 18.68 3.30 13.43
N TYR A 360 18.05 2.14 13.42
CA TYR A 360 18.67 0.87 13.74
C TYR A 360 18.58 -0.07 12.55
N ARG A 361 19.69 -0.69 12.19
CA ARG A 361 19.73 -1.68 11.12
C ARG A 361 19.73 -3.08 11.71
N ILE A 362 18.87 -3.93 11.19
CA ILE A 362 18.71 -5.33 11.58
C ILE A 362 19.11 -6.20 10.41
N ARG A 363 20.01 -7.17 10.62
CA ARG A 363 20.46 -8.13 9.61
C ARG A 363 20.23 -9.56 10.08
N TYR A 364 19.85 -10.44 9.16
CA TYR A 364 19.85 -11.88 9.41
C TYR A 364 21.28 -12.41 9.32
N ARG A 365 21.77 -13.11 10.35
CA ARG A 365 23.16 -13.63 10.40
C ARG A 365 23.47 -14.64 9.30
N GLY A 366 22.47 -15.38 8.83
CA GLY A 366 22.62 -16.31 7.71
C GLY A 366 22.59 -15.63 6.34
N SER A 367 22.38 -14.32 6.27
CA SER A 367 22.42 -13.60 4.99
C SER A 367 23.86 -13.55 4.45
N ARG A 368 24.00 -13.70 3.13
CA ARG A 368 25.27 -13.46 2.44
C ARG A 368 25.32 -12.00 1.99
N PRO A 369 26.44 -11.29 2.20
CA PRO A 369 26.63 -9.96 1.62
C PRO A 369 26.39 -10.00 0.11
N LYS A 370 25.63 -9.02 -0.39
CA LYS A 370 25.39 -8.85 -1.82
C LYS A 370 26.41 -7.85 -2.34
N ASP A 371 27.22 -8.25 -3.33
CA ASP A 371 28.01 -7.28 -4.07
C ASP A 371 27.07 -6.38 -4.90
N ASP A 372 27.34 -5.09 -4.86
CA ASP A 372 26.59 -4.06 -5.59
C ASP A 372 25.06 -4.22 -5.43
N PRO A 373 24.51 -4.14 -4.20
CA PRO A 373 23.11 -4.48 -3.94
C PRO A 373 22.12 -3.59 -4.70
N ARG A 374 22.54 -2.36 -5.05
CA ARG A 374 21.76 -1.38 -5.83
C ARG A 374 22.01 -1.43 -7.34
N GLY A 375 23.00 -2.20 -7.81
CA GLY A 375 23.36 -2.22 -9.22
C GLY A 375 24.06 -0.95 -9.71
N LEU A 376 24.76 -0.21 -8.84
CA LEU A 376 25.49 1.01 -9.20
C LEU A 376 26.65 0.75 -10.15
N LYS A 377 27.22 -0.47 -10.15
CA LYS A 377 28.31 -0.87 -11.06
C LYS A 377 27.79 -1.29 -12.44
N ILE A 378 26.47 -1.46 -12.62
CA ILE A 378 25.87 -1.81 -13.91
C ILE A 378 25.92 -0.57 -14.83
N ALA A 379 26.41 -0.75 -16.06
CA ALA A 379 26.41 0.30 -17.08
C ALA A 379 25.01 0.52 -17.70
N TRP A 380 24.06 1.00 -16.89
CA TRP A 380 22.64 1.16 -17.27
C TRP A 380 22.42 1.88 -18.60
N SER A 381 23.19 2.94 -18.87
CA SER A 381 23.11 3.74 -20.09
C SER A 381 23.50 2.98 -21.37
N ARG A 382 24.21 1.84 -21.24
CA ARG A 382 24.66 1.01 -22.37
C ARG A 382 23.75 -0.18 -22.65
N LEU A 383 22.78 -0.47 -21.77
CA LEU A 383 21.87 -1.60 -21.94
C LEU A 383 20.79 -1.25 -22.96
N ASP A 384 20.57 -2.07 -23.97
CA ASP A 384 19.39 -2.02 -24.83
C ASP A 384 18.16 -2.63 -24.11
N PRO A 385 16.93 -2.57 -24.68
CA PRO A 385 15.76 -3.13 -24.02
C PRO A 385 15.87 -4.61 -23.68
N LYS A 386 16.57 -5.41 -24.50
CA LYS A 386 16.82 -6.83 -24.22
C LYS A 386 17.75 -7.01 -23.02
N GLY A 387 18.80 -6.20 -22.92
CA GLY A 387 19.71 -6.14 -21.78
C GLY A 387 18.99 -5.80 -20.48
N LEU A 388 18.11 -4.80 -20.49
CA LEU A 388 17.27 -4.48 -19.32
C LEU A 388 16.31 -5.61 -18.98
N ALA A 389 15.67 -6.23 -19.98
CA ALA A 389 14.72 -7.32 -19.76
C ALA A 389 15.34 -8.52 -19.03
N ARG A 390 16.64 -8.79 -19.22
CA ARG A 390 17.37 -9.81 -18.46
C ARG A 390 17.47 -9.49 -16.96
N LEU A 391 17.49 -8.21 -16.59
CA LEU A 391 17.56 -7.76 -15.20
C LEU A 391 16.23 -7.85 -14.45
N LEU A 392 15.12 -8.14 -15.13
CA LEU A 392 13.81 -8.38 -14.50
C LEU A 392 13.79 -9.61 -13.58
N ASP A 393 14.80 -10.48 -13.70
CA ASP A 393 15.00 -11.64 -12.85
C ASP A 393 16.23 -11.54 -11.95
N ASP A 394 16.84 -10.36 -11.82
CA ASP A 394 18.03 -10.18 -10.97
C ASP A 394 17.70 -10.56 -9.50
N PRO A 395 18.59 -11.22 -8.75
CA PRO A 395 18.35 -11.52 -7.34
C PRO A 395 18.18 -10.26 -6.46
N ARG A 396 18.77 -9.13 -6.85
CA ARG A 396 18.69 -7.84 -6.13
C ARG A 396 17.41 -7.10 -6.50
N PHE A 397 16.56 -6.79 -5.52
CA PHE A 397 15.27 -6.15 -5.81
C PHE A 397 15.44 -4.74 -6.37
N ALA A 398 16.41 -3.97 -5.88
CA ALA A 398 16.68 -2.62 -6.38
C ALA A 398 17.07 -2.62 -7.87
N VAL A 399 17.79 -3.63 -8.33
CA VAL A 399 18.13 -3.81 -9.75
C VAL A 399 16.89 -4.14 -10.58
N ARG A 400 16.00 -5.00 -10.07
CA ARG A 400 14.74 -5.31 -10.76
C ARG A 400 13.85 -4.07 -10.88
N ASP A 401 13.70 -3.30 -9.80
CA ASP A 401 12.89 -2.08 -9.78
C ASP A 401 13.42 -1.05 -10.79
N ARG A 402 14.74 -0.83 -10.81
CA ARG A 402 15.37 0.05 -11.78
C ARG A 402 15.21 -0.48 -13.21
N ALA A 403 15.32 -1.79 -13.44
CA ALA A 403 15.10 -2.36 -14.77
C ALA A 403 13.66 -2.15 -15.26
N VAL A 404 12.66 -2.30 -14.38
CA VAL A 404 11.25 -2.00 -14.67
C VAL A 404 11.08 -0.53 -15.06
N GLU A 405 11.66 0.39 -14.28
CA GLU A 405 11.59 1.83 -14.54
C GLU A 405 12.28 2.23 -15.86
N GLU A 406 13.47 1.69 -16.13
CA GLU A 406 14.21 1.95 -17.37
C GLU A 406 13.47 1.40 -18.61
N LEU A 407 12.82 0.24 -18.50
CA LEU A 407 11.98 -0.32 -19.57
C LEU A 407 10.73 0.54 -19.78
N ALA A 408 10.08 0.96 -18.71
CA ALA A 408 8.92 1.85 -18.76
C ALA A 408 9.27 3.18 -19.45
N ARG A 409 10.41 3.79 -19.09
CA ARG A 409 10.87 5.06 -19.69
C ARG A 409 11.14 4.96 -21.18
N ARG A 410 11.54 3.79 -21.68
CA ARG A 410 11.73 3.52 -23.12
C ARG A 410 10.43 3.36 -23.88
N GLY A 411 9.30 3.18 -23.19
CA GLY A 411 7.98 3.13 -23.77
C GLY A 411 7.87 2.11 -24.91
N PRO A 412 7.34 2.49 -26.10
CA PRO A 412 7.17 1.59 -27.23
C PRO A 412 8.43 0.80 -27.63
N ALA A 413 9.63 1.36 -27.46
CA ALA A 413 10.88 0.69 -27.83
C ALA A 413 11.18 -0.55 -26.96
N ALA A 414 10.59 -0.65 -25.77
CA ALA A 414 10.74 -1.81 -24.89
C ALA A 414 9.79 -2.97 -25.21
N LEU A 415 8.70 -2.71 -25.95
CA LEU A 415 7.63 -3.70 -26.17
C LEU A 415 8.10 -5.02 -26.80
N PRO A 416 9.03 -5.04 -27.78
CA PRO A 416 9.53 -6.30 -28.32
C PRO A 416 10.23 -7.17 -27.26
N ALA A 417 11.03 -6.55 -26.37
CA ALA A 417 11.73 -7.26 -25.30
C ALA A 417 10.77 -7.74 -24.20
N LEU A 418 9.77 -6.92 -23.84
CA LEU A 418 8.75 -7.31 -22.86
C LEU A 418 7.87 -8.45 -23.39
N ARG A 419 7.51 -8.42 -24.68
CA ARG A 419 6.79 -9.51 -25.35
C ARG A 419 7.58 -10.82 -25.32
N ASP A 420 8.87 -10.76 -25.64
CA ASP A 420 9.78 -11.92 -25.57
C ASP A 420 9.82 -12.52 -24.16
N VAL A 421 9.90 -11.68 -23.12
CA VAL A 421 9.85 -12.15 -21.73
C VAL A 421 8.56 -12.91 -21.42
N LEU A 422 7.40 -12.39 -21.85
CA LEU A 422 6.10 -13.01 -21.56
C LEU A 422 5.83 -14.30 -22.34
N GLN A 423 6.29 -14.39 -23.60
CA GLN A 423 6.06 -15.55 -24.46
C GLN A 423 7.16 -16.62 -24.35
N GLY A 424 8.36 -16.23 -23.91
CA GLY A 424 9.51 -17.11 -23.77
C GLY A 424 9.52 -17.95 -22.48
N GLY A 425 10.55 -18.77 -22.33
CA GLY A 425 10.76 -19.66 -21.18
C GLY A 425 11.24 -18.97 -19.89
N HIS A 426 11.03 -17.66 -19.72
CA HIS A 426 11.55 -16.88 -18.60
C HIS A 426 10.88 -17.26 -17.26
N SER A 427 11.50 -16.88 -16.14
CA SER A 427 10.96 -17.17 -14.81
C SER A 427 9.66 -16.42 -14.53
N THR A 428 8.85 -16.92 -13.60
CA THR A 428 7.62 -16.24 -13.15
C THR A 428 7.90 -14.83 -12.63
N ARG A 429 9.06 -14.63 -11.98
CA ARG A 429 9.47 -13.32 -11.48
C ARG A 429 9.74 -12.35 -12.63
N ALA A 430 10.48 -12.78 -13.65
CA ALA A 430 10.74 -11.95 -14.83
C ALA A 430 9.44 -11.53 -15.53
N ARG A 431 8.55 -12.51 -15.79
CA ARG A 431 7.26 -12.26 -16.46
C ARG A 431 6.39 -11.29 -15.67
N ARG A 432 6.31 -11.43 -14.34
CA ARG A 432 5.57 -10.49 -13.48
C ARG A 432 6.12 -9.06 -13.56
N HIS A 433 7.44 -8.88 -13.47
CA HIS A 433 8.03 -7.53 -13.59
C HIS A 433 7.90 -6.95 -15.00
N ALA A 434 7.87 -7.80 -16.05
CA ALA A 434 7.56 -7.33 -17.40
C ALA A 434 6.15 -6.74 -17.48
N VAL A 435 5.15 -7.37 -16.85
CA VAL A 435 3.79 -6.79 -16.77
C VAL A 435 3.77 -5.49 -15.96
N TRP A 436 4.54 -5.38 -14.87
CA TRP A 436 4.67 -4.11 -14.14
C TRP A 436 5.36 -3.00 -14.95
N ALA A 437 6.32 -3.34 -15.82
CA ALA A 437 6.87 -2.36 -16.76
C ALA A 437 5.80 -1.90 -17.76
N LEU A 438 4.99 -2.83 -18.29
CA LEU A 438 3.87 -2.52 -19.19
C LEU A 438 2.81 -1.64 -18.51
N ALA A 439 2.58 -1.78 -17.21
CA ALA A 439 1.65 -0.91 -16.45
C ALA A 439 1.98 0.58 -16.56
N ARG A 440 3.26 0.90 -16.80
CA ARG A 440 3.79 2.27 -16.90
C ARG A 440 3.97 2.74 -18.36
N ILE A 441 3.63 1.91 -19.35
CA ILE A 441 3.71 2.26 -20.77
C ILE A 441 2.29 2.47 -21.31
N GLU A 442 2.02 3.68 -21.76
CA GLU A 442 0.73 4.03 -22.36
C GLU A 442 0.60 3.50 -23.79
N GLY A 443 -0.65 3.25 -24.21
CA GLY A 443 -1.00 2.99 -25.61
C GLY A 443 -1.48 1.57 -25.91
N ALA A 444 -2.09 1.41 -27.09
CA ALA A 444 -2.75 0.17 -27.50
C ALA A 444 -1.79 -1.02 -27.66
N ASP A 445 -0.54 -0.78 -28.08
CA ASP A 445 0.45 -1.83 -28.24
C ASP A 445 0.93 -2.39 -26.90
N ALA A 446 1.13 -1.52 -25.89
CA ALA A 446 1.46 -1.95 -24.54
C ALA A 446 0.33 -2.80 -23.95
N ARG A 447 -0.92 -2.34 -24.07
CA ARG A 447 -2.12 -3.12 -23.70
C ARG A 447 -2.15 -4.48 -24.41
N ALA A 448 -1.83 -4.52 -25.70
CA ALA A 448 -1.78 -5.77 -26.46
C ALA A 448 -0.73 -6.75 -25.95
N VAL A 449 0.44 -6.26 -25.51
CA VAL A 449 1.46 -7.10 -24.87
C VAL A 449 1.00 -7.56 -23.48
N THR A 450 0.37 -6.69 -22.67
CA THR A 450 -0.18 -7.06 -21.36
C THR A 450 -1.15 -8.23 -21.44
N ARG A 451 -2.05 -8.23 -22.44
CA ARG A 451 -3.05 -9.31 -22.61
C ARG A 451 -2.43 -10.71 -22.79
N LEU A 452 -1.18 -10.80 -23.27
CA LEU A 452 -0.48 -12.09 -23.39
C LEU A 452 -0.32 -12.79 -22.02
N ALA A 453 -0.25 -12.01 -20.95
CA ALA A 453 -0.05 -12.49 -19.59
C ALA A 453 -1.35 -12.93 -18.88
N LEU A 454 -2.53 -12.67 -19.46
CA LEU A 454 -3.81 -13.08 -18.86
C LEU A 454 -4.01 -14.61 -18.84
N ASN A 455 -3.34 -15.33 -19.74
CA ASN A 455 -3.31 -16.80 -19.78
C ASN A 455 -2.10 -17.42 -19.08
N ASP A 456 -1.29 -16.63 -18.36
CA ASP A 456 -0.03 -17.13 -17.81
C ASP A 456 -0.26 -18.31 -16.85
N ARG A 457 0.62 -19.30 -16.90
CA ARG A 457 0.56 -20.47 -16.00
C ARG A 457 0.62 -20.10 -14.51
N ALA A 458 1.27 -19.00 -14.16
CA ALA A 458 1.45 -18.55 -12.79
C ALA A 458 0.33 -17.59 -12.35
N ILE A 459 -0.30 -17.90 -11.21
CA ILE A 459 -1.36 -17.09 -10.59
C ILE A 459 -0.94 -15.62 -10.46
N VAL A 460 0.28 -15.36 -9.97
CA VAL A 460 0.81 -14.01 -9.75
C VAL A 460 0.99 -13.19 -11.02
N VAL A 461 1.17 -13.83 -12.19
CA VAL A 461 1.29 -13.10 -13.46
C VAL A 461 -0.10 -12.76 -13.99
N ARG A 462 -1.06 -13.69 -13.88
CA ARG A 462 -2.47 -13.41 -14.25
C ARG A 462 -3.09 -12.32 -13.39
N LEU A 463 -2.81 -12.30 -12.08
CA LEU A 463 -3.24 -11.24 -11.17
C LEU A 463 -2.77 -9.86 -11.66
N VAL A 464 -1.47 -9.71 -11.90
CA VAL A 464 -0.90 -8.43 -12.37
C VAL A 464 -1.44 -8.06 -13.75
N ALA A 465 -1.61 -9.02 -14.66
CA ALA A 465 -2.17 -8.76 -15.98
C ALA A 465 -3.63 -8.27 -15.90
N ALA A 466 -4.47 -8.90 -15.07
CA ALA A 466 -5.85 -8.48 -14.86
C ALA A 466 -5.91 -7.07 -14.25
N ASN A 467 -5.10 -6.81 -13.23
CA ASN A 467 -4.99 -5.48 -12.60
C ASN A 467 -4.61 -4.41 -13.63
N VAL A 468 -3.54 -4.63 -14.40
CA VAL A 468 -3.06 -3.66 -15.40
C VAL A 468 -4.07 -3.44 -16.52
N SER A 469 -4.76 -4.50 -16.99
CA SER A 469 -5.85 -4.35 -17.95
C SER A 469 -6.97 -3.46 -17.40
N GLY A 470 -7.31 -3.57 -16.12
CA GLY A 470 -8.25 -2.69 -15.42
C GLY A 470 -7.77 -1.25 -15.31
N LEU A 471 -6.52 -1.04 -14.91
CA LEU A 471 -5.90 0.29 -14.78
C LEU A 471 -5.84 1.04 -16.12
N HIS A 472 -5.56 0.33 -17.20
CA HIS A 472 -5.47 0.89 -18.55
C HIS A 472 -6.82 0.95 -19.29
N ARG A 473 -7.91 0.50 -18.65
CA ARG A 473 -9.24 0.39 -19.26
C ARG A 473 -9.19 -0.32 -20.62
N ASP A 474 -8.53 -1.47 -20.66
CA ASP A 474 -8.29 -2.20 -21.91
C ASP A 474 -9.55 -2.95 -22.39
N GLU A 475 -10.39 -2.29 -23.19
CA GLU A 475 -11.63 -2.84 -23.74
C GLU A 475 -11.43 -4.20 -24.45
N ARG A 476 -10.26 -4.45 -25.05
CA ARG A 476 -9.96 -5.73 -25.72
C ARG A 476 -9.66 -6.87 -24.74
N ALA A 477 -9.62 -6.61 -23.44
CA ALA A 477 -9.45 -7.62 -22.40
C ALA A 477 -10.80 -8.15 -21.86
N VAL A 478 -11.95 -7.54 -22.19
CA VAL A 478 -13.27 -7.87 -21.61
C VAL A 478 -13.61 -9.36 -21.70
N GLU A 479 -13.48 -9.95 -22.89
CA GLU A 479 -13.77 -11.38 -23.11
C GLU A 479 -12.87 -12.26 -22.23
N HIS A 480 -11.58 -11.94 -22.19
CA HIS A 480 -10.60 -12.72 -21.46
C HIS A 480 -10.77 -12.62 -19.94
N LEU A 481 -11.01 -11.40 -19.43
CA LEU A 481 -11.31 -11.14 -18.04
C LEU A 481 -12.61 -11.83 -17.61
N SER A 482 -13.63 -11.85 -18.48
CA SER A 482 -14.87 -12.60 -18.25
C SER A 482 -14.59 -14.10 -18.10
N GLY A 483 -13.72 -14.66 -18.95
CA GLY A 483 -13.26 -16.04 -18.84
C GLY A 483 -12.54 -16.33 -17.51
N LEU A 484 -11.69 -15.41 -17.06
CA LEU A 484 -11.00 -15.52 -15.76
C LEU A 484 -12.00 -15.50 -14.59
N VAL A 485 -12.96 -14.58 -14.58
CA VAL A 485 -14.01 -14.52 -13.55
C VAL A 485 -14.83 -15.81 -13.50
N ALA A 486 -15.17 -16.36 -14.66
CA ALA A 486 -16.01 -17.55 -14.76
C ALA A 486 -15.28 -18.83 -14.34
N SER A 487 -13.99 -18.96 -14.66
CA SER A 487 -13.34 -20.29 -14.68
C SER A 487 -11.93 -20.37 -14.09
N ASP A 488 -11.29 -19.26 -13.70
CA ASP A 488 -9.95 -19.35 -13.10
C ASP A 488 -10.01 -20.13 -11.77
N ARG A 489 -9.05 -21.04 -11.56
CA ARG A 489 -8.99 -21.86 -10.35
C ARG A 489 -8.66 -21.06 -9.09
N SER A 490 -8.07 -19.88 -9.23
CA SER A 490 -7.66 -19.01 -8.13
C SER A 490 -8.74 -17.96 -7.84
N PRO A 491 -9.39 -17.98 -6.66
CA PRO A 491 -10.35 -16.94 -6.29
C PRO A 491 -9.75 -15.53 -6.29
N ALA A 492 -8.44 -15.39 -6.01
CA ALA A 492 -7.75 -14.11 -6.10
C ALA A 492 -7.71 -13.58 -7.55
N VAL A 493 -7.48 -14.45 -8.55
CA VAL A 493 -7.50 -14.03 -9.97
C VAL A 493 -8.92 -13.65 -10.38
N ARG A 494 -9.92 -14.42 -9.94
CA ARG A 494 -11.33 -14.09 -10.19
C ARG A 494 -11.70 -12.74 -9.58
N ARG A 495 -11.24 -12.45 -8.35
CA ARG A 495 -11.45 -11.16 -7.67
C ARG A 495 -10.86 -10.01 -8.48
N GLU A 496 -9.59 -10.12 -8.86
CA GLU A 496 -8.92 -9.04 -9.60
C GLU A 496 -9.51 -8.86 -11.00
N ALA A 497 -9.89 -9.94 -11.68
CA ALA A 497 -10.56 -9.86 -12.98
C ALA A 497 -11.96 -9.21 -12.86
N ALA A 498 -12.72 -9.49 -11.80
CA ALA A 498 -14.00 -8.83 -11.53
C ALA A 498 -13.82 -7.33 -11.27
N THR A 499 -12.84 -6.94 -10.44
CA THR A 499 -12.46 -5.54 -10.23
C THR A 499 -12.14 -4.84 -11.54
N ALA A 500 -11.34 -5.48 -12.40
CA ALA A 500 -10.99 -4.95 -13.72
C ALA A 500 -12.24 -4.76 -14.60
N LEU A 501 -13.13 -5.75 -14.70
CA LEU A 501 -14.37 -5.62 -15.47
C LEU A 501 -15.23 -4.44 -14.98
N GLY A 502 -15.32 -4.23 -13.66
CA GLY A 502 -16.01 -3.08 -13.09
C GLY A 502 -15.37 -1.73 -13.47
N ARG A 503 -14.05 -1.67 -13.66
CA ARG A 503 -13.37 -0.46 -14.17
C ARG A 503 -13.58 -0.23 -15.66
N LEU A 504 -13.71 -1.31 -16.42
CA LEU A 504 -13.87 -1.27 -17.88
C LEU A 504 -15.27 -0.77 -18.28
N GLY A 505 -16.31 -1.00 -17.47
CA GLY A 505 -17.64 -0.39 -17.69
C GLY A 505 -18.52 -1.10 -18.72
N HIS A 506 -18.11 -2.28 -19.21
CA HIS A 506 -18.79 -3.05 -20.25
C HIS A 506 -19.96 -3.86 -19.68
N ARG A 507 -21.20 -3.43 -19.94
CA ARG A 507 -22.43 -4.01 -19.34
C ARG A 507 -22.73 -5.42 -19.82
N GLU A 508 -22.19 -5.85 -20.96
CA GLU A 508 -22.36 -7.21 -21.48
C GLU A 508 -21.83 -8.30 -20.53
N VAL A 509 -20.98 -7.95 -19.55
CA VAL A 509 -20.41 -8.91 -18.59
C VAL A 509 -21.28 -9.15 -17.36
N VAL A 510 -22.38 -8.42 -17.19
CA VAL A 510 -23.29 -8.56 -16.03
C VAL A 510 -23.78 -10.01 -15.84
N PRO A 511 -24.19 -10.76 -16.87
CA PRO A 511 -24.55 -12.17 -16.71
C PRO A 511 -23.41 -13.03 -16.13
N THR A 512 -22.17 -12.80 -16.57
CA THR A 512 -20.97 -13.50 -16.07
C THR A 512 -20.71 -13.19 -14.60
N LEU A 513 -20.80 -11.91 -14.21
CA LEU A 513 -20.61 -11.48 -12.81
C LEU A 513 -21.70 -12.07 -11.91
N ARG A 514 -22.95 -12.06 -12.35
CA ARG A 514 -24.08 -12.65 -11.62
C ARG A 514 -23.89 -14.15 -11.42
N GLU A 515 -23.52 -14.88 -12.46
CA GLU A 515 -23.27 -16.32 -12.36
C GLU A 515 -22.10 -16.63 -11.41
N ALA A 516 -21.07 -15.78 -11.41
CA ALA A 516 -19.93 -15.93 -10.51
C ALA A 516 -20.28 -15.75 -9.02
N LEU A 517 -21.40 -15.10 -8.66
CA LEU A 517 -21.89 -15.00 -7.27
C LEU A 517 -22.25 -16.35 -6.65
N ARG A 518 -22.46 -17.40 -7.45
CA ARG A 518 -22.65 -18.78 -6.95
C ARG A 518 -21.42 -19.35 -6.26
N ALA A 519 -20.24 -18.80 -6.56
CA ALA A 519 -19.00 -19.18 -5.89
C ALA A 519 -19.21 -19.16 -4.37
N GLY A 520 -18.61 -20.10 -3.66
CA GLY A 520 -18.76 -20.26 -2.20
C GLY A 520 -18.43 -18.98 -1.40
N PRO A 521 -18.43 -19.04 -0.06
CA PRO A 521 -18.52 -17.88 0.84
C PRO A 521 -17.25 -16.98 0.92
N ASP A 522 -16.50 -16.82 -0.17
CA ASP A 522 -15.35 -15.92 -0.22
C ASP A 522 -15.80 -14.45 -0.29
N ARG A 523 -15.79 -13.80 0.88
CA ARG A 523 -16.24 -12.41 1.05
C ARG A 523 -15.47 -11.42 0.17
N PHE A 524 -14.18 -11.64 -0.10
CA PHE A 524 -13.36 -10.72 -0.92
C PHE A 524 -13.64 -10.87 -2.41
N LEU A 525 -13.89 -12.10 -2.88
CA LEU A 525 -14.37 -12.33 -4.24
C LEU A 525 -15.79 -11.75 -4.43
N GLU A 526 -16.69 -12.04 -3.49
CA GLU A 526 -18.05 -11.49 -3.49
C GLU A 526 -18.02 -9.95 -3.55
N HIS A 527 -17.16 -9.31 -2.74
CA HIS A 527 -16.96 -7.87 -2.78
C HIS A 527 -16.65 -7.36 -4.19
N ALA A 528 -15.67 -7.94 -4.88
CA ALA A 528 -15.28 -7.50 -6.21
C ALA A 528 -16.38 -7.72 -7.25
N LEU A 529 -17.11 -8.85 -7.18
CA LEU A 529 -18.25 -9.13 -8.06
C LEU A 529 -19.38 -8.10 -7.87
N LEU A 530 -19.75 -7.82 -6.61
CA LEU A 530 -20.79 -6.85 -6.29
C LEU A 530 -20.37 -5.43 -6.63
N LEU A 531 -19.13 -5.03 -6.32
CA LEU A 531 -18.60 -3.73 -6.70
C LEU A 531 -18.61 -3.54 -8.21
N ALA A 532 -18.25 -4.58 -8.98
CA ALA A 532 -18.32 -4.53 -10.43
C ALA A 532 -19.76 -4.34 -10.92
N LEU A 533 -20.72 -5.10 -10.40
CA LEU A 533 -22.14 -4.93 -10.72
C LEU A 533 -22.62 -3.50 -10.43
N ILE A 534 -22.33 -2.99 -9.22
CA ILE A 534 -22.71 -1.63 -8.78
C ILE A 534 -22.14 -0.57 -9.74
N ARG A 535 -20.88 -0.70 -10.15
CA ARG A 535 -20.24 0.24 -11.09
C ARG A 535 -20.80 0.19 -12.50
N LEU A 536 -21.19 -1.01 -12.97
CA LEU A 536 -21.80 -1.18 -14.29
C LEU A 536 -23.20 -0.57 -14.36
N ASP A 537 -23.90 -0.55 -13.22
CA ASP A 537 -25.17 0.16 -13.03
C ASP A 537 -26.21 -0.23 -14.09
N ASP A 538 -26.25 -1.54 -14.40
CA ASP A 538 -27.21 -2.16 -15.33
C ASP A 538 -28.28 -2.89 -14.53
N ARG A 539 -29.34 -2.15 -14.20
CA ARG A 539 -30.50 -2.66 -13.49
C ARG A 539 -31.16 -3.85 -14.19
N GLU A 540 -31.37 -3.76 -15.49
CA GLU A 540 -32.20 -4.72 -16.23
C GLU A 540 -31.54 -6.08 -16.32
N ALA A 541 -30.23 -6.12 -16.57
CA ALA A 541 -29.49 -7.38 -16.56
C ALA A 541 -29.29 -7.91 -15.13
N THR A 542 -29.10 -7.02 -14.14
CA THR A 542 -28.85 -7.41 -12.76
C THR A 542 -30.09 -7.99 -12.08
N ARG A 543 -31.28 -7.39 -12.28
CA ARG A 543 -32.55 -7.81 -11.64
C ARG A 543 -32.99 -9.23 -11.95
N LEU A 544 -32.53 -9.81 -13.06
CA LEU A 544 -32.78 -11.21 -13.39
C LEU A 544 -32.26 -12.17 -12.31
N GLY A 545 -31.26 -11.75 -11.52
CA GLY A 545 -30.77 -12.55 -10.39
C GLY A 545 -31.71 -12.63 -9.19
N LEU A 546 -32.75 -11.80 -9.11
CA LEU A 546 -33.74 -11.87 -8.02
C LEU A 546 -34.58 -13.15 -8.09
N GLU A 547 -34.73 -13.73 -9.29
CA GLU A 547 -35.49 -14.96 -9.56
C GLU A 547 -34.60 -16.21 -9.62
N ASP A 548 -33.30 -16.06 -9.36
CA ASP A 548 -32.33 -17.15 -9.46
C ASP A 548 -32.58 -18.23 -8.38
N PRO A 549 -32.46 -19.54 -8.66
CA PRO A 549 -32.64 -20.59 -7.66
C PRO A 549 -31.61 -20.57 -6.53
N ASP A 550 -30.41 -20.00 -6.74
CA ASP A 550 -29.37 -19.92 -5.72
C ASP A 550 -29.56 -18.69 -4.81
N PRO A 551 -29.73 -18.87 -3.49
CA PRO A 551 -29.91 -17.76 -2.55
C PRO A 551 -28.75 -16.77 -2.54
N ARG A 552 -27.52 -17.19 -2.86
CA ARG A 552 -26.36 -16.30 -2.92
C ARG A 552 -26.47 -15.32 -4.07
N VAL A 553 -26.93 -15.79 -5.24
CA VAL A 553 -27.18 -14.94 -6.40
C VAL A 553 -28.28 -13.94 -6.07
N ARG A 554 -29.41 -14.40 -5.49
CA ARG A 554 -30.51 -13.51 -5.07
C ARG A 554 -30.03 -12.43 -4.10
N ARG A 555 -29.30 -12.82 -3.05
CA ARG A 555 -28.74 -11.89 -2.04
C ARG A 555 -27.78 -10.89 -2.69
N GLY A 556 -26.84 -11.36 -3.49
CA GLY A 556 -25.87 -10.50 -4.14
C GLY A 556 -26.52 -9.51 -5.12
N THR A 557 -27.48 -9.97 -5.91
CA THR A 557 -28.29 -9.12 -6.79
C THR A 557 -29.06 -8.06 -6.01
N LEU A 558 -29.69 -8.43 -4.88
CA LEU A 558 -30.40 -7.49 -4.02
C LEU A 558 -29.45 -6.39 -3.51
N ILE A 559 -28.28 -6.78 -2.98
CA ILE A 559 -27.26 -5.83 -2.51
C ILE A 559 -26.79 -4.91 -3.63
N ALA A 560 -26.50 -5.47 -4.81
CA ALA A 560 -26.01 -4.68 -5.93
C ALA A 560 -27.05 -3.66 -6.39
N LEU A 561 -28.32 -4.05 -6.54
CA LEU A 561 -29.41 -3.14 -6.94
C LEU A 561 -29.69 -2.07 -5.88
N ASP A 562 -29.63 -2.39 -4.59
CA ASP A 562 -29.78 -1.41 -3.52
C ASP A 562 -28.71 -0.31 -3.60
N GLN A 563 -27.51 -0.69 -4.03
CA GLN A 563 -26.33 0.18 -4.03
C GLN A 563 -26.07 0.83 -5.40
N MET A 564 -26.75 0.43 -6.46
CA MET A 564 -26.69 1.10 -7.77
C MET A 564 -27.33 2.48 -7.73
N ASP A 565 -26.82 3.42 -8.55
CA ASP A 565 -27.47 4.73 -8.69
C ASP A 565 -28.83 4.61 -9.39
N HIS A 566 -28.95 3.64 -10.31
CA HIS A 566 -30.20 3.38 -11.05
C HIS A 566 -30.81 2.01 -10.71
N GLY A 567 -30.61 1.49 -9.49
CA GLY A 567 -31.08 0.14 -9.14
C GLY A 567 -32.59 0.01 -8.95
N GLY A 568 -33.24 0.98 -8.31
CA GLY A 568 -34.71 1.11 -8.28
C GLY A 568 -35.46 -0.13 -7.77
N LEU A 569 -35.04 -0.70 -6.63
CA LEU A 569 -35.75 -1.78 -5.94
C LEU A 569 -37.11 -1.31 -5.42
N THR A 570 -38.13 -2.16 -5.57
CA THR A 570 -39.46 -1.92 -4.99
C THR A 570 -39.75 -2.88 -3.83
N PRO A 571 -40.61 -2.49 -2.86
CA PRO A 571 -41.01 -3.40 -1.79
C PRO A 571 -41.57 -4.74 -2.29
N GLN A 572 -42.28 -4.75 -3.42
CA GLN A 572 -42.84 -5.97 -4.03
C GLN A 572 -41.75 -6.93 -4.50
N GLN A 573 -40.57 -6.43 -4.87
CA GLN A 573 -39.41 -7.24 -5.26
C GLN A 573 -38.64 -7.75 -4.04
N VAL A 574 -38.62 -6.98 -2.95
CA VAL A 574 -37.81 -7.30 -1.76
C VAL A 574 -38.55 -8.20 -0.78
N ILE A 575 -39.83 -7.92 -0.48
CA ILE A 575 -40.60 -8.64 0.56
C ILE A 575 -40.60 -10.16 0.37
N PRO A 576 -40.80 -10.72 -0.84
CA PRO A 576 -40.78 -12.17 -1.04
C PRO A 576 -39.41 -12.82 -0.73
N LEU A 577 -38.32 -12.04 -0.79
CA LEU A 577 -36.96 -12.52 -0.53
C LEU A 577 -36.59 -12.47 0.96
N LEU A 578 -37.43 -11.84 1.79
CA LEU A 578 -37.25 -11.74 3.24
C LEU A 578 -37.92 -12.90 3.99
N ASP A 579 -38.72 -13.75 3.33
CA ASP A 579 -39.47 -14.84 3.98
C ASP A 579 -38.54 -16.03 4.33
N PRO A 580 -38.29 -16.33 5.62
CA PRO A 580 -37.43 -17.42 6.03
C PRO A 580 -38.03 -18.81 5.76
N THR A 581 -39.31 -18.92 5.37
CA THR A 581 -39.98 -20.20 5.12
C THR A 581 -39.89 -20.70 3.67
N ALA A 582 -39.35 -19.89 2.75
CA ALA A 582 -39.23 -20.23 1.33
C ALA A 582 -37.96 -21.03 0.94
N GLY A 583 -37.14 -21.46 1.90
CA GLY A 583 -35.99 -22.32 1.63
C GLY A 583 -35.13 -22.56 2.87
N SER A 584 -34.72 -23.80 3.09
CA SER A 584 -33.94 -24.26 4.25
C SER A 584 -32.64 -23.47 4.48
N TYR A 585 -32.67 -22.48 5.38
CA TYR A 585 -31.49 -21.85 5.94
C TYR A 585 -31.05 -22.59 7.19
N THR A 586 -30.01 -23.43 7.07
CA THR A 586 -29.21 -23.84 8.23
C THR A 586 -27.93 -23.03 8.16
N HIS A 587 -27.71 -22.18 9.17
CA HIS A 587 -26.53 -21.34 9.43
C HIS A 587 -26.48 -19.98 8.70
N LEU A 588 -27.04 -18.97 9.38
CA LEU A 588 -26.53 -17.59 9.38
C LEU A 588 -25.43 -17.47 10.44
#